data_AF-F3FWT5-F1
#
_entry.id   AF-F3FWT5-F1
#
_cell.length_a   1.000
_cell.length_b   1.000
_cell.length_c   1.000
_cell.angle_alpha   90.00
_cell.angle_beta   90.00
_cell.angle_gamma   90.00
#
_symmetry.space_group_name_H-M   'P 1'
#
loop_
_entity.id
_entity.type
_entity.pdbx_description
1 polymer ?
#
loop_
_entity_poly.entity_id
_entity_poly.type
_entity_poly.pdbx_seq_one_letter_code
_entity_poly.pdbx_strand_id
1 'polypeptide(L)'
;VTLGEQGVRSGLKATHARLSGLLAHEHASLVLAQRCSGVPASTPLFSSLLNFRHTGDVAASDNAQVAWEGIQALHGEERTN
;
A
#
# COMPACT_ATOMS: atom_id res chain seq x y z
N VAL A 1 -12.14 16.97 3.33
CA VAL A 1 -10.85 16.27 3.54
C VAL A 1 -9.86 16.85 2.54
N THR A 2 -8.88 17.63 2.97
CA THR A 2 -7.78 18.13 2.11
C THR A 2 -6.53 17.34 2.47
N LEU A 3 -5.92 16.70 1.48
CA LEU A 3 -4.65 15.99 1.65
C LEU A 3 -3.53 17.04 1.50
N GLY A 4 -3.31 17.84 2.54
CA GLY A 4 -2.43 19.01 2.48
C GLY A 4 -2.96 20.11 1.54
N GLU A 5 -2.09 20.72 0.74
CA GLU A 5 -2.44 21.80 -0.19
C GLU A 5 -3.09 21.31 -1.51
N GLN A 6 -3.16 20.00 -1.74
CA GLN A 6 -3.79 19.43 -2.95
C GLN A 6 -5.22 18.96 -2.70
N GLY A 7 -6.09 19.26 -3.66
CA GLY A 7 -7.46 18.72 -3.68
C GLY A 7 -7.47 17.18 -3.81
N VAL A 8 -8.47 16.53 -3.23
CA VAL A 8 -8.60 15.05 -3.22
C VAL A 8 -8.55 14.46 -4.61
N ARG A 9 -9.28 15.06 -5.57
CA ARG A 9 -9.32 14.57 -6.95
C ARG A 9 -7.95 14.61 -7.64
N SER A 10 -7.20 15.69 -7.43
CA SER A 10 -5.83 15.81 -7.95
C SER A 10 -4.90 14.81 -7.28
N GLY A 11 -5.00 14.64 -5.96
CA GLY A 11 -4.22 13.66 -5.22
C GLY A 11 -4.47 12.24 -5.71
N LEU A 12 -5.74 11.85 -5.88
CA LEU A 12 -6.12 10.53 -6.39
C LEU A 12 -5.56 10.27 -7.79
N LYS A 13 -5.66 11.23 -8.71
CA LYS A 13 -5.11 11.11 -10.05
C LYS A 13 -3.58 10.95 -10.03
N ALA A 14 -2.90 11.71 -9.18
CA ALA A 14 -1.45 11.63 -9.04
C ALA A 14 -1.02 10.26 -8.45
N THR A 15 -1.73 9.77 -7.43
CA THR A 15 -1.51 8.45 -6.85
C THR A 15 -1.74 7.35 -7.89
N HIS A 16 -2.84 7.42 -8.64
CA HIS A 16 -3.15 6.48 -9.72
C HIS A 16 -2.02 6.43 -10.76
N ALA A 17 -1.59 7.59 -11.28
CA ALA A 17 -0.52 7.66 -12.26
C ALA A 17 0.80 7.05 -11.75
N ARG A 18 1.17 7.31 -10.48
CA ARG A 18 2.37 6.72 -9.86
C ARG A 18 2.25 5.20 -9.72
N LEU A 19 1.13 4.70 -9.20
CA LEU A 19 0.91 3.26 -9.02
C LEU A 19 0.87 2.52 -10.37
N SER A 20 0.18 3.08 -11.37
CA SER A 20 0.14 2.51 -12.72
C SER A 20 1.53 2.46 -13.37
N GLY A 21 2.38 3.46 -13.14
CA GLY A 21 3.76 3.43 -13.60
C GLY A 21 4.60 2.31 -12.97
N LEU A 22 4.32 1.94 -11.72
CA LEU A 22 5.01 0.85 -11.02
C LEU A 22 4.60 -0.54 -11.53
N LEU A 23 3.45 -0.69 -12.20
CA LEU A 23 3.00 -1.97 -12.75
C LEU A 23 3.98 -2.52 -13.80
N ALA A 24 4.64 -1.64 -14.56
CA ALA A 24 5.71 -2.05 -15.48
C ALA A 24 6.91 -2.73 -14.79
N HIS A 25 6.99 -2.64 -13.46
CA HIS A 25 8.04 -3.18 -12.61
C HIS A 25 7.48 -4.12 -11.55
N GLU A 26 6.31 -4.73 -11.76
CA GLU A 26 5.65 -5.58 -10.75
C GLU A 26 6.49 -6.79 -10.31
N HIS A 27 7.39 -7.27 -11.17
CA HIS A 27 8.30 -8.37 -10.88
C HIS A 27 9.63 -7.93 -10.26
N ALA A 28 9.88 -6.62 -10.12
CA ALA A 28 11.08 -6.13 -9.48
C ALA A 28 11.04 -6.45 -7.98
N SER A 29 12.01 -7.24 -7.51
CA SER A 29 12.10 -7.59 -6.09
C SER A 29 12.31 -6.35 -5.23
N LEU A 30 11.64 -6.30 -4.08
CA LEU A 30 11.85 -5.26 -3.07
C LEU A 30 13.32 -5.20 -2.61
N VAL A 31 14.02 -6.34 -2.58
CA VAL A 31 15.45 -6.40 -2.23
C VAL A 31 16.29 -5.63 -3.25
N LEU A 32 15.93 -5.71 -4.54
CA LEU A 32 16.61 -4.95 -5.60
C LEU A 32 16.35 -3.45 -5.42
N ALA A 33 15.10 -3.05 -5.17
CA ALA A 33 14.75 -1.67 -4.88
C ALA A 33 15.52 -1.13 -3.66
N GLN A 34 15.66 -1.92 -2.60
CA GLN A 34 16.39 -1.54 -1.39
C GLN A 34 17.88 -1.33 -1.68
N ARG A 35 18.53 -2.24 -2.42
CA ARG A 35 19.94 -2.10 -2.80
C ARG A 35 20.20 -0.86 -3.68
N CYS A 36 19.25 -0.50 -4.53
CA CYS A 36 19.39 0.65 -5.44
C CYS A 36 18.90 1.97 -4.85
N SER A 37 18.22 1.96 -3.70
CA SER A 37 17.56 3.14 -3.12
C SER A 37 18.50 4.19 -2.54
N GLY A 38 19.74 3.83 -2.22
CA GLY A 38 20.67 4.70 -1.51
C GLY A 38 20.31 4.97 -0.03
N VAL A 39 19.27 4.33 0.51
CA VAL A 39 18.94 4.45 1.94
C VAL A 39 19.83 3.51 2.78
N PRO A 40 20.15 3.86 4.04
CA PRO A 40 20.87 2.96 4.93
C PRO A 40 20.12 1.63 5.11
N ALA A 41 20.85 0.52 5.16
CA ALA A 41 20.25 -0.82 5.22
C ALA A 41 19.30 -1.05 6.41
N SER A 42 19.49 -0.33 7.52
CA SER A 42 18.64 -0.39 8.71
C SER A 42 17.34 0.43 8.59
N THR A 43 17.18 1.23 7.52
CA THR A 43 16.00 2.08 7.31
C THR A 43 15.02 1.39 6.37
N PRO A 44 13.75 1.21 6.75
CA PRO A 44 12.75 0.63 5.85
C PRO A 44 12.44 1.59 4.70
N LEU A 45 12.27 1.07 3.48
CA LEU A 45 11.87 1.87 2.32
C LEU A 45 10.45 2.43 2.46
N PHE A 46 9.60 1.70 3.17
CA PHE A 46 8.19 2.04 3.38
C PHE A 46 7.88 1.90 4.86
N SER A 47 7.23 2.91 5.43
CA SER A 47 6.73 2.89 6.81
C SER A 47 5.27 2.44 6.90
N SER A 48 4.60 2.27 5.76
CA SER A 48 3.18 1.93 5.69
C SER A 48 2.88 1.15 4.42
N LEU A 49 1.90 0.25 4.49
CA LEU A 49 1.47 -0.59 3.38
C LEU A 49 -0.05 -0.49 3.22
N LEU A 50 -0.50 -0.29 1.98
CA LEU A 50 -1.92 -0.35 1.61
C LEU A 50 -2.15 -1.65 0.85
N ASN A 51 -2.93 -2.56 1.43
CA ASN A 51 -3.33 -3.80 0.78
C ASN A 51 -4.81 -3.69 0.39
N PHE A 52 -5.08 -3.42 -0.89
CA PHE A 52 -6.44 -3.41 -1.43
C PHE A 52 -6.64 -4.64 -2.31
N ARG A 53 -7.56 -5.52 -1.90
CA ARG A 53 -7.93 -6.72 -2.64
C ARG A 53 -9.38 -6.57 -3.05
N HIS A 54 -9.61 -6.43 -4.35
CA HIS A 54 -10.98 -6.50 -4.87
C HIS A 54 -11.39 -7.96 -5.00
N THR A 55 -11.97 -8.48 -3.93
CA THR A 55 -12.61 -9.79 -3.87
C THR A 55 -14.11 -9.57 -3.89
N GLY A 56 -14.80 -10.03 -4.93
CA GLY A 56 -16.26 -10.09 -4.88
C GLY A 56 -16.70 -10.96 -3.68
N ASP A 57 -17.71 -10.50 -2.95
CA ASP A 57 -18.54 -11.08 -1.87
C ASP A 57 -18.06 -12.26 -0.97
N VAL A 58 -16.79 -12.69 -1.00
CA VAL A 58 -16.36 -14.00 -0.46
C VAL A 58 -15.21 -13.90 0.54
N ALA A 59 -14.65 -12.72 0.83
CA ALA A 59 -13.31 -12.64 1.45
C ALA A 59 -13.23 -12.18 2.92
N ALA A 60 -14.28 -12.35 3.72
CA ALA A 60 -14.10 -12.41 5.17
C ALA A 60 -13.62 -13.83 5.54
N SER A 61 -12.34 -14.14 5.32
CA SER A 61 -11.75 -15.44 5.68
C SER A 61 -10.59 -15.26 6.65
N ASP A 62 -10.57 -16.09 7.70
CA ASP A 62 -9.64 -16.11 8.84
C ASP A 62 -8.15 -16.05 8.47
N ASN A 63 -7.78 -16.42 7.23
CA ASN A 63 -6.42 -16.34 6.71
C ASN A 63 -5.89 -14.90 6.58
N ALA A 64 -6.77 -13.89 6.54
CA ALA A 64 -6.33 -12.51 6.57
C ALA A 64 -5.66 -12.19 7.91
N GLN A 65 -6.13 -12.75 9.02
CA GLN A 65 -5.73 -12.40 10.38
C GLN A 65 -4.31 -12.88 10.74
N VAL A 66 -3.87 -14.01 10.18
CA VAL A 66 -2.50 -14.54 10.34
C VAL A 66 -1.45 -13.68 9.61
N ALA A 67 -1.84 -12.99 8.53
CA ALA A 67 -0.93 -12.12 7.77
C ALA A 67 -0.55 -10.81 8.48
N TRP A 68 -1.19 -10.48 9.61
CA TRP A 68 -0.97 -9.24 10.36
C TRP A 68 -0.06 -9.39 11.59
N GLU A 69 0.54 -10.56 11.82
CA GLU A 69 1.49 -10.76 12.91
C GLU A 69 2.69 -9.80 12.81
N GLY A 70 2.90 -8.98 13.85
CA GLY A 70 3.94 -7.94 13.88
C GLY A 70 3.52 -6.57 13.31
N ILE A 71 2.29 -6.41 12.81
CA ILE A 71 1.74 -5.14 12.35
C ILE A 71 0.79 -4.59 13.41
N GLN A 72 1.09 -3.40 13.95
CA GLN A 72 0.16 -2.70 14.84
C GLN A 72 -1.02 -2.16 14.03
N ALA A 73 -2.18 -2.79 14.16
CA ALA A 73 -3.43 -2.28 13.60
C ALA A 73 -3.87 -1.03 14.39
N LEU A 74 -3.87 0.14 13.73
CA LEU A 74 -4.30 1.41 14.36
C LEU A 74 -5.81 1.64 14.21
N HIS A 75 -6.40 1.24 13.08
CA HIS A 75 -7.83 1.40 12.78
C HIS A 75 -8.22 0.52 11.57
N GLY A 76 -9.41 -0.08 11.59
CA GLY A 76 -9.97 -0.84 10.48
C GLY A 76 -11.49 -0.67 10.44
N GLU A 77 -12.01 -0.06 9.38
CA GLU A 77 -13.45 0.11 9.14
C GLU A 77 -13.75 -0.45 7.75
N GLU A 78 -14.43 -1.60 7.68
CA GLU A 78 -15.04 -2.09 6.44
C GLU A 78 -16.39 -1.40 6.26
N ARG A 79 -16.53 -0.63 5.17
CA ARG A 79 -17.81 -0.07 4.75
C ARG A 79 -18.21 -0.72 3.44
N THR A 80 -19.25 -1.53 3.49
CA THR A 80 -20.03 -1.95 2.32
C THR A 80 -20.90 -0.77 1.86
N ASN A 81 -20.93 -0.49 0.55
CA ASN A 81 -21.80 0.54 -0.03
C ASN A 81 -23.23 0.02 -0.18
#